data_AF-I3DY18-F1
#
_entry.id   AF-I3DY18-F1
#
_cell.length_a   1.000
_cell.length_b   1.000
_cell.length_c   1.000
_cell.angle_alpha   90.00
_cell.angle_beta   90.00
_cell.angle_gamma   90.00
#
_symmetry.space_group_name_H-M   'P 1'
#
loop_
_entity.id
_entity.type
_entity.pdbx_description
1 polymer ?
#
loop_
_entity_poly.entity_id
_entity_poly.type
_entity_poly.pdbx_seq_one_letter_code
_entity_poly.pdbx_strand_id
1 'polypeptide(L)' 'MGKSLRKIKREKKPASPIDPKLMEAWNRGFSAGAKEQRKSDIEHLVNILENLEEIPGIGEKTAWKVREFFLQRFGKEG' A
#
# COMPACT_ATOMS: atom_id res chain seq x y z
N MET A 1 40.74 35.63 12.18
CA MET A 1 39.57 34.83 12.65
C MET A 1 38.66 34.36 11.49
N GLY A 2 39.20 33.71 10.44
CA GLY A 2 38.42 33.42 9.21
C GLY A 2 38.22 31.94 8.83
N LYS A 3 38.82 31.01 9.60
CA LYS A 3 38.75 29.56 9.33
C LYS A 3 37.65 28.84 10.12
N SER A 4 37.26 29.36 11.28
CA SER A 4 36.21 28.76 12.12
C SER A 4 34.79 28.98 11.54
N LEU A 5 34.53 30.17 10.99
CA LEU A 5 33.24 30.51 10.36
C LEU A 5 32.93 29.68 9.10
N ARG A 6 33.96 29.17 8.41
CA ARG A 6 33.80 28.32 7.21
C ARG A 6 33.35 26.90 7.52
N LYS A 7 33.61 26.39 8.73
CA LYS A 7 33.11 25.07 9.16
C LYS A 7 31.64 25.12 9.56
N ILE A 8 31.20 26.19 10.23
CA ILE A 8 29.80 26.40 10.65
C ILE A 8 28.85 26.44 9.44
N LYS A 9 29.30 26.95 8.28
CA LYS A 9 28.48 27.03 7.07
C LYS A 9 28.37 25.70 6.29
N ARG A 10 29.19 24.69 6.61
CA ARG A 10 29.33 23.47 5.79
C ARG A 10 28.47 22.27 6.25
N GLU A 11 27.76 22.39 7.37
CA GLU A 11 26.92 21.32 7.92
C GLU A 11 25.47 21.73 8.15
N LYS A 12 24.99 22.80 7.51
CA LYS A 12 23.55 22.99 7.39
C LYS A 12 23.03 22.02 6.34
N LYS A 13 22.72 20.79 6.77
CA LYS A 13 21.73 19.95 6.08
C LYS A 13 20.53 20.86 5.82
N PRO A 14 19.91 20.84 4.62
CA PRO A 14 18.68 21.58 4.41
C PRO A 14 17.75 21.17 5.56
N ALA A 15 17.31 22.14 6.36
CA ALA A 15 16.31 21.87 7.37
C ALA A 15 15.10 21.41 6.57
N SER A 16 14.88 20.10 6.52
CA SER A 16 13.60 19.56 6.10
C SER A 16 12.55 20.34 6.92
N PRO A 17 11.51 20.92 6.30
CA PRO A 17 10.49 21.67 7.04
C PRO A 17 9.81 20.80 8.11
N ILE A 18 9.99 19.48 8.00
CA ILE A 18 9.42 18.44 8.83
C ILE A 18 10.56 17.72 9.57
N ASP A 19 10.41 17.55 10.88
CA ASP A 19 11.34 16.79 11.74
C ASP A 19 11.52 15.36 11.17
N PRO A 20 12.75 14.92 10.87
CA PRO A 20 13.02 13.57 10.37
C PRO A 20 12.42 12.46 11.23
N LYS A 21 12.37 12.63 12.57
CA LYS A 21 11.76 11.65 13.47
C LYS A 21 10.25 11.58 13.29
N LEU A 22 9.62 12.72 13.06
CA LEU A 22 8.19 12.81 12.77
C LEU A 22 7.88 12.15 11.42
N MET A 23 8.71 12.39 10.41
CA MET A 23 8.57 11.75 9.09
C MET A 23 8.73 10.22 9.17
N GLU A 24 9.68 9.73 9.97
CA GLU A 24 9.89 8.30 10.18
C GLU A 24 8.71 7.64 10.93
N ALA A 25 8.14 8.32 11.92
CA ALA A 25 6.94 7.86 12.62
C ALA A 25 5.71 7.84 11.68
N TRP A 26 5.55 8.89 10.87
CA TRP A 26 4.50 8.97 9.85
C TRP A 26 4.61 7.83 8.84
N ASN A 27 5.78 7.60 8.27
CA ASN A 27 6.00 6.54 7.28
C ASN A 27 5.73 5.15 7.86
N ARG A 28 6.05 4.91 9.14
CA ARG A 28 5.69 3.68 9.86
C ARG A 28 4.18 3.53 9.99
N GLY A 29 3.47 4.58 10.41
CA GLY A 29 2.01 4.56 10.48
C GLY A 29 1.36 4.33 9.11
N PHE A 30 1.84 5.04 8.08
CA PHE A 30 1.37 4.90 6.72
C PHE A 30 1.56 3.49 6.16
N SER A 31 2.75 2.90 6.33
CA SER A 31 3.03 1.53 5.87
C SER A 31 2.20 0.48 6.61
N ALA A 32 1.97 0.65 7.91
CA ALA A 32 1.07 -0.21 8.68
C ALA A 32 -0.38 -0.11 8.17
N GLY A 33 -0.88 1.12 7.98
CA GLY A 33 -2.23 1.36 7.45
C GLY A 33 -2.40 0.81 6.03
N ALA A 34 -1.42 1.02 5.15
CA ALA A 34 -1.44 0.47 3.79
C ALA A 34 -1.49 -1.07 3.79
N LYS A 35 -0.80 -1.72 4.74
CA LYS A 35 -0.84 -3.19 4.89
C LYS A 35 -2.21 -3.67 5.36
N GLU A 36 -2.80 -2.99 6.33
CA GLU A 36 -4.13 -3.30 6.85
C GLU A 36 -5.21 -3.07 5.80
N GLN A 37 -5.14 -1.95 5.09
CA GLN A 37 -6.04 -1.64 3.97
C GLN A 37 -5.93 -2.70 2.87
N ARG A 38 -4.71 -3.06 2.46
CA ARG A 38 -4.51 -4.14 1.47
C ARG A 38 -5.15 -5.45 1.92
N LYS A 39 -5.07 -5.80 3.21
CA LYS A 39 -5.70 -6.99 3.75
C LYS A 39 -7.23 -6.90 3.65
N SER A 40 -7.80 -5.78 4.08
CA SER A 40 -9.25 -5.53 3.98
C SER A 40 -9.75 -5.57 2.54
N ASP A 41 -9.00 -5.00 1.60
CA ASP A 41 -9.35 -4.98 0.18
C ASP A 41 -9.35 -6.40 -0.41
N ILE A 42 -8.37 -7.23 -0.03
CA ILE A 42 -8.31 -8.65 -0.42
C ILE A 42 -9.51 -9.41 0.14
N GLU A 43 -9.81 -9.26 1.43
CA GLU A 43 -10.95 -9.94 2.06
C GLU A 43 -12.27 -9.53 1.39
N HIS A 44 -12.44 -8.25 1.07
CA HIS A 44 -13.61 -7.76 0.36
C HIS A 44 -13.73 -8.35 -1.05
N LEU A 45 -12.63 -8.38 -1.80
CA LEU A 45 -12.59 -8.98 -3.15
C LEU A 45 -12.90 -10.48 -3.12
N VAL A 46 -12.34 -11.23 -2.17
CA VAL A 46 -12.63 -12.66 -2.00
C VAL A 46 -14.11 -12.88 -1.73
N ASN A 47 -14.71 -12.09 -0.83
CA ASN A 47 -16.13 -12.20 -0.52
C ASN A 47 -17.02 -11.91 -1.75
N ILE A 48 -16.65 -10.95 -2.60
CA ILE A 48 -17.35 -10.70 -3.87
C ILE A 48 -17.22 -11.92 -4.79
N LEU A 49 -16.02 -12.49 -4.93
CA LEU A 49 -15.76 -13.63 -5.81
C LEU A 49 -16.50 -14.90 -5.36
N GLU A 50 -16.65 -15.12 -4.06
CA GLU A 50 -17.41 -16.23 -3.50
C GLU A 50 -18.89 -16.10 -3.86
N ASN A 51 -19.46 -14.90 -3.73
CA ASN A 51 -20.89 -14.65 -3.91
C ASN A 51 -21.30 -14.20 -5.33
N LEU A 52 -20.46 -14.42 -6.33
CA LEU A 52 -20.75 -14.03 -7.73
C LEU A 52 -22.08 -14.61 -8.26
N GLU A 53 -22.47 -15.79 -7.80
CA GLU A 53 -23.69 -16.49 -8.23
C GLU A 53 -24.98 -15.89 -7.65
N GLU A 54 -24.85 -15.06 -6.60
CA GLU A 54 -25.98 -14.29 -6.06
C GLU A 54 -26.36 -13.10 -6.96
N ILE A 55 -25.47 -12.69 -7.87
CA ILE A 55 -25.71 -11.58 -8.80
C ILE A 55 -26.66 -12.05 -9.91
N PRO A 56 -27.84 -11.42 -10.06
CA PRO A 56 -28.78 -11.80 -11.12
C PRO A 56 -28.13 -11.77 -12.50
N GLY A 57 -28.23 -12.89 -13.23
CA GLY A 57 -27.63 -13.05 -14.55
C GLY A 57 -26.23 -13.66 -14.56
N ILE A 58 -25.62 -13.92 -13.40
CA ILE A 58 -24.36 -14.68 -13.29
C ILE A 58 -24.69 -16.10 -12.83
N GLY A 59 -24.57 -17.06 -13.74
CA GLY A 59 -24.62 -18.49 -13.40
C GLY A 59 -23.24 -19.06 -13.03
N GLU A 60 -23.24 -20.27 -12.47
CA GLU A 60 -22.05 -21.02 -12.03
C GLU A 60 -20.90 -21.00 -13.05
N LYS A 61 -21.18 -21.29 -14.32
CA LYS A 61 -20.14 -21.29 -15.38
C LYS A 61 -19.49 -19.93 -15.59
N THR A 62 -20.25 -18.85 -15.45
CA THR A 62 -19.74 -17.48 -15.60
C THR A 62 -18.96 -17.08 -14.36
N ALA A 63 -19.48 -17.39 -13.17
CA ALA A 63 -18.78 -17.17 -11.91
C ALA A 63 -17.42 -17.88 -11.88
N TRP A 64 -17.37 -19.14 -12.33
CA TRP A 64 -16.13 -19.91 -12.39
C TRP A 64 -15.08 -19.28 -13.33
N LYS A 65 -15.48 -18.84 -14.53
CA LYS A 65 -14.58 -18.13 -15.46
C LYS A 65 -14.00 -16.85 -14.87
N VAL A 66 -14.80 -16.11 -14.12
CA VAL A 66 -14.36 -14.87 -13.44
C VAL A 66 -13.35 -15.21 -12.33
N ARG A 67 -13.62 -16.24 -11.51
CA ARG A 67 -12.69 -16.72 -10.49
C ARG A 67 -11.37 -17.21 -11.12
N GLU A 68 -11.45 -17.98 -12.20
CA GLU A 68 -10.27 -18.46 -12.93
C GLU A 68 -9.43 -17.30 -13.49
N PHE A 69 -10.06 -16.33 -14.16
CA PHE A 69 -9.37 -15.13 -14.64
C PHE A 69 -8.66 -14.39 -13.51
N PHE A 70 -9.34 -14.22 -12.36
CA PHE A 70 -8.76 -13.56 -11.20
C PHE A 70 -7.54 -14.31 -10.67
N LEU A 71 -7.63 -15.64 -10.51
CA LEU A 71 -6.51 -16.48 -10.07
C LEU A 71 -5.34 -16.45 -11.06
N GLN A 72 -5.60 -16.47 -12.37
CA GLN A 72 -4.54 -16.40 -13.38
C GLN A 72 -3.83 -15.05 -13.39
N ARG A 73 -4.59 -13.96 -13.21
CA ARG A 73 -4.08 -12.59 -13.30
C ARG A 73 -3.39 -12.12 -12.01
N PHE A 74 -3.89 -12.55 -10.86
CA PHE A 74 -3.50 -12.02 -9.55
C PHE A 74 -3.03 -13.08 -8.55
N GLY A 75 -3.32 -14.37 -8.78
CA GLY A 75 -2.94 -15.47 -7.88
C GLY A 75 -1.50 -15.96 -8.02
N LYS A 76 -0.74 -15.48 -9.02
CA LYS A 76 0.66 -15.90 -9.27
C LYS A 76 1.72 -15.01 -8.60
N GLU A 77 1.33 -13.89 -7.99
CA GLU A 77 2.27 -12.95 -7.35
C GLU A 77 2.15 -12.92 -5.80
N GLY A 78 1.52 -13.94 -5.22
CA GLY A 78 1.40 -14.13 -3.76
C GLY A 78 2.62 -14.80 -3.15
#